data_AF-A0A1S2X996-F1
#
_entry.id   AF-A0A1S2X996-F1
#
_cell.length_a   1.000
_cell.length_b   1.000
_cell.length_c   1.000
_cell.angle_alpha   90.00
_cell.angle_beta   90.00
_cell.angle_gamma   90.00
#
_symmetry.space_group_name_H-M   'P 1'
#
loop_
_entity.id
_entity.type
_entity.pdbx_description
1 polymer ?
#
loop_
_entity_poly.entity_id
_entity_poly.type
_entity_poly.pdbx_seq_one_letter_code
_entity_poly.pdbx_strand_id
1 'polypeptide(L)'
;MTHNPKHTVEIDECSDNNRPSKISKIEYPNPSYHDGEQEEEEEQKEGMNQHRRIQRYLVAIEYIGTHFSGSQKQLTDRTVVGVLEEAFCKFVGQPVSVICSSRTDAGVHALSNVCHVDIERISKRKPGEVLPPHEPVVVRRAVNHFLQKQNGDLMVIDVRCVPSDFHARYKAQERTYFYRLLSGSEPLSTLEKDRAWHVPEELNLPAMQEACRVLVGHHDFSSFRAAGCQAKSPIRTLDELSVVEVIQSPYFPSVMDRERQIKVADDLHGCGSNAEAVIPVSSSARIDKVRASNEGVGFGKRRYHRCLVVTARARAFLYHQVRLLVGVLKAVGTGNLTIPDGS
;
A
#
# COMPACT_ATOMS: atom_id res chain seq x y z
N MET A 1 34.55 1.11 55.77
CA MET A 1 35.28 0.02 56.45
C MET A 1 35.28 -1.16 55.47
N THR A 2 36.32 -1.34 54.65
CA THR A 2 37.59 -2.05 54.95
C THR A 2 37.37 -3.56 55.17
N HIS A 3 37.95 -4.51 54.44
CA HIS A 3 39.10 -4.47 53.52
C HIS A 3 39.03 -5.54 52.39
N ASN A 4 39.58 -5.21 51.23
CA ASN A 4 40.22 -6.12 50.24
C ASN A 4 41.77 -5.91 50.38
N PRO A 5 42.74 -6.45 49.59
CA PRO A 5 42.73 -7.47 48.52
C PRO A 5 43.96 -8.45 48.54
N LYS A 6 44.18 -9.21 47.44
CA LYS A 6 45.46 -9.52 46.71
C LYS A 6 45.15 -10.58 45.61
N HIS A 7 45.40 -10.49 44.28
CA HIS A 7 46.47 -9.93 43.41
C HIS A 7 47.85 -10.63 43.61
N THR A 8 48.65 -11.08 42.62
CA THR A 8 48.65 -10.99 41.11
C THR A 8 49.49 -12.12 40.47
N VAL A 9 49.37 -12.22 39.14
CA VAL A 9 49.99 -12.97 38.00
C VAL A 9 51.54 -12.87 37.82
N GLU A 10 52.16 -13.85 37.12
CA GLU A 10 53.25 -13.82 36.07
C GLU A 10 53.79 -15.28 35.87
N ILE A 11 54.10 -15.91 34.70
CA ILE A 11 54.86 -15.57 33.44
C ILE A 11 56.39 -15.49 33.75
N ASP A 12 57.36 -16.14 33.08
CA ASP A 12 57.49 -16.80 31.75
C ASP A 12 58.58 -17.93 31.72
N GLU A 13 58.99 -18.38 30.51
CA GLU A 13 60.31 -18.92 30.07
C GLU A 13 60.43 -20.39 29.59
N CYS A 14 61.36 -20.57 28.65
CA CYS A 14 61.48 -21.68 27.69
C CYS A 14 62.94 -22.17 27.60
N SER A 15 63.18 -23.46 27.30
CA SER A 15 64.49 -23.95 26.85
C SER A 15 64.40 -25.26 26.04
N ASP A 16 65.45 -25.52 25.27
CA ASP A 16 65.41 -26.23 23.99
C ASP A 16 66.40 -27.44 23.95
N ASN A 17 66.35 -28.22 22.86
CA ASN A 17 67.35 -29.21 22.37
C ASN A 17 67.37 -30.67 22.89
N ASN A 18 67.00 -31.63 22.03
CA ASN A 18 67.99 -32.32 21.15
C ASN A 18 67.39 -33.42 20.21
N ARG A 19 67.97 -33.53 19.00
CA ARG A 19 67.76 -34.57 17.95
C ARG A 19 68.92 -35.61 18.02
N PRO A 20 69.17 -36.58 17.08
CA PRO A 20 68.55 -36.89 15.77
C PRO A 20 68.11 -38.37 15.55
N SER A 21 67.24 -38.68 14.57
CA SER A 21 67.58 -39.01 13.14
C SER A 21 66.32 -39.62 12.43
N LYS A 22 66.26 -40.20 11.22
CA LYS A 22 67.23 -40.59 10.16
C LYS A 22 66.51 -40.77 8.78
N ILE A 23 67.12 -40.30 7.67
CA ILE A 23 67.18 -40.85 6.27
C ILE A 23 66.00 -41.74 5.81
N SER A 24 65.01 -41.37 4.96
CA SER A 24 64.96 -40.76 3.60
C SER A 24 64.90 -41.76 2.41
N LYS A 25 63.93 -41.57 1.49
CA LYS A 25 64.02 -41.85 0.05
C LYS A 25 63.12 -40.86 -0.72
N ILE A 26 63.58 -40.42 -1.89
CA ILE A 26 62.90 -39.51 -2.83
C ILE A 26 62.98 -40.17 -4.21
N GLU A 27 61.90 -40.12 -5.00
CA GLU A 27 61.96 -39.99 -6.47
C GLU A 27 60.59 -39.52 -7.02
N TYR A 28 60.65 -38.68 -8.05
CA TYR A 28 59.57 -37.96 -8.75
C TYR A 28 59.83 -38.12 -10.28
N PRO A 29 59.00 -37.60 -11.20
CA PRO A 29 57.53 -37.56 -11.29
C PRO A 29 57.04 -38.09 -12.68
N ASN A 30 55.73 -38.05 -12.94
CA ASN A 30 55.20 -37.71 -14.28
C ASN A 30 53.71 -37.27 -14.19
N PRO A 31 53.16 -36.53 -15.17
CA PRO A 31 52.17 -35.49 -14.87
C PRO A 31 50.76 -35.71 -15.46
N SER A 32 49.74 -35.23 -14.72
CA SER A 32 48.58 -34.41 -15.21
C SER A 32 47.62 -35.00 -16.30
N TYR A 33 46.33 -34.68 -16.42
CA TYR A 33 45.42 -33.65 -15.87
C TYR A 33 43.98 -34.24 -15.74
N HIS A 34 43.05 -33.43 -15.20
CA HIS A 34 41.59 -33.64 -15.04
C HIS A 34 41.11 -34.34 -13.76
N ASP A 35 41.01 -33.54 -12.68
CA ASP A 35 39.92 -33.64 -11.68
C ASP A 35 39.47 -32.26 -11.14
N GLY A 36 40.14 -31.15 -11.51
CA GLY A 36 39.85 -29.81 -10.98
C GLY A 36 38.56 -29.15 -11.47
N GLU A 37 37.92 -29.66 -12.53
CA GLU A 37 36.68 -29.06 -13.06
C GLU A 37 35.43 -29.39 -12.24
N GLN A 38 35.44 -30.47 -11.43
CA GLN A 38 34.32 -30.79 -10.53
C GLN A 38 34.44 -30.06 -9.19
N GLU A 39 35.63 -29.98 -8.60
CA GLU A 39 35.85 -29.21 -7.38
C GLU A 39 35.63 -27.70 -7.61
N GLU A 40 36.10 -27.12 -8.72
CA GLU A 40 35.82 -25.71 -9.03
C GLU A 40 34.33 -25.44 -9.34
N GLU A 41 33.59 -26.38 -9.96
CA GLU A 41 32.14 -26.22 -10.14
C GLU A 41 31.35 -26.35 -8.83
N GLU A 42 31.77 -27.20 -7.89
CA GLU A 42 31.14 -27.32 -6.58
C GLU A 42 31.50 -26.14 -5.67
N GLU A 43 32.77 -25.69 -5.61
CA GLU A 43 33.16 -24.48 -4.87
C GLU A 43 32.48 -23.21 -5.44
N GLN A 44 32.29 -23.11 -6.76
CA GLN A 44 31.54 -21.99 -7.36
C GLN A 44 30.04 -22.08 -7.03
N LYS A 45 29.43 -23.28 -6.97
CA LYS A 45 28.03 -23.46 -6.54
C LYS A 45 27.86 -23.18 -5.04
N GLU A 46 28.81 -23.55 -4.19
CA GLU A 46 28.80 -23.22 -2.77
C GLU A 46 29.03 -21.72 -2.53
N GLY A 47 29.97 -21.09 -3.25
CA GLY A 47 30.26 -19.66 -3.19
C GLY A 47 29.08 -18.79 -3.61
N MET A 48 28.32 -19.19 -4.64
CA MET A 48 27.12 -18.47 -5.08
C MET A 48 25.94 -18.57 -4.09
N ASN A 49 25.91 -19.58 -3.22
CA ASN A 49 24.77 -19.84 -2.32
C ASN A 49 24.90 -19.14 -0.95
N GLN A 50 26.05 -18.55 -0.62
CA GLN A 50 26.28 -17.89 0.67
C GLN A 50 25.56 -16.53 0.85
N HIS A 51 24.93 -16.00 -0.19
CA HIS A 51 24.65 -14.55 -0.30
C HIS A 51 23.19 -14.09 -0.21
N ARG A 52 22.28 -14.89 0.37
CA ARG A 52 20.96 -14.35 0.78
C ARG A 52 20.35 -14.99 2.03
N ARG A 53 21.10 -14.96 3.15
CA ARG A 53 20.57 -15.25 4.50
C ARG A 53 19.33 -14.41 4.84
N ILE A 54 19.34 -13.14 4.41
CA ILE A 54 18.24 -12.18 4.56
C ILE A 54 17.55 -11.97 3.20
N GLN A 55 16.26 -12.30 3.10
CA GLN A 55 15.45 -12.01 1.92
C GLN A 55 14.56 -10.79 2.16
N ARG A 56 14.59 -9.84 1.21
CA ARG A 56 13.67 -8.70 1.17
C ARG A 56 12.37 -9.08 0.46
N TYR A 57 11.24 -8.84 1.10
CA TYR A 57 9.92 -9.02 0.51
C TYR A 57 9.28 -7.67 0.26
N LEU A 58 8.71 -7.50 -0.93
CA LEU A 58 7.70 -6.49 -1.23
C LEU A 58 6.34 -7.04 -0.81
N VAL A 59 5.57 -6.25 -0.08
CA VAL A 59 4.31 -6.68 0.56
C VAL A 59 3.25 -5.63 0.23
N ALA A 60 2.21 -6.00 -0.49
CA ALA A 60 1.05 -5.14 -0.70
C ALA A 60 -0.01 -5.41 0.39
N ILE A 61 -0.55 -4.35 0.97
CA ILE A 61 -1.51 -4.40 2.07
C ILE A 61 -2.73 -3.52 1.82
N GLU A 62 -3.88 -3.98 2.32
CA GLU A 62 -5.14 -3.22 2.41
C GLU A 62 -5.55 -3.07 3.87
N TYR A 63 -6.21 -1.96 4.24
CA TYR A 63 -6.70 -1.75 5.60
C TYR A 63 -7.81 -0.70 5.74
N ILE A 64 -8.65 -0.92 6.76
CA ILE A 64 -9.67 0.02 7.23
C ILE A 64 -8.99 1.00 8.20
N GLY A 65 -8.75 2.23 7.76
CA GLY A 65 -7.94 3.24 8.45
C GLY A 65 -8.54 3.77 9.75
N THR A 66 -9.85 3.67 9.95
CA THR A 66 -10.55 4.15 11.16
C THR A 66 -10.25 3.36 12.42
N HIS A 67 -9.61 2.19 12.31
CA HIS A 67 -9.19 1.38 13.45
C HIS A 67 -7.69 1.54 13.79
N PHE A 68 -7.03 2.57 13.25
CA PHE A 68 -5.60 2.88 13.44
C PHE A 68 -5.33 4.39 13.61
N SER A 69 -4.38 4.75 14.47
CA SER A 69 -3.82 6.11 14.63
C SER A 69 -2.85 6.49 13.49
N GLY A 70 -3.16 6.05 12.27
CA GLY A 70 -2.34 6.22 11.06
C GLY A 70 -1.42 5.04 10.76
N SER A 71 -0.69 5.11 9.64
CA SER A 71 0.12 3.97 9.20
C SER A 71 1.43 3.82 9.97
N GLN A 72 2.08 4.92 10.33
CA GLN A 72 3.42 4.91 10.90
C GLN A 72 3.39 4.51 12.38
N LYS A 73 4.31 3.61 12.76
CA LYS A 73 4.49 3.13 14.14
C LYS A 73 4.67 4.28 15.14
N GLN A 74 3.96 4.18 16.25
CA GLN A 74 3.99 5.06 17.41
C GLN A 74 4.22 4.20 18.66
N LEU A 75 4.53 4.82 19.80
CA LEU A 75 4.89 4.09 21.04
C LEU A 75 3.68 3.44 21.72
N THR A 76 2.54 4.13 21.70
CA THR A 76 1.34 3.80 22.49
C THR A 76 0.16 3.34 21.64
N ASP A 77 0.17 3.65 20.35
CA ASP A 77 -1.02 3.63 19.51
C ASP A 77 -1.05 2.47 18.51
N ARG A 78 -2.26 1.92 18.30
CA ARG A 78 -2.50 0.91 17.27
C ARG A 78 -2.31 1.53 15.88
N THR A 79 -1.30 1.07 15.17
CA THR A 79 -0.83 1.62 13.89
C THR A 79 -0.59 0.49 12.90
N VAL A 80 -0.74 0.77 11.60
CA VAL A 80 -0.64 -0.27 10.55
C VAL A 80 0.72 -0.98 10.59
N VAL A 81 1.82 -0.21 10.64
CA VAL A 81 3.18 -0.78 10.76
C VAL A 81 3.35 -1.56 12.06
N GLY A 82 2.83 -1.08 13.19
CA GLY A 82 2.93 -1.77 14.47
C GLY A 82 2.29 -3.16 14.45
N VAL A 83 1.04 -3.25 13.98
CA VAL A 83 0.30 -4.53 13.87
C VAL A 83 0.95 -5.46 12.83
N LEU A 84 1.46 -4.91 11.73
CA LEU A 84 2.14 -5.69 10.69
C LEU A 84 3.47 -6.27 11.17
N GLU A 85 4.31 -5.47 11.84
CA GLU A 85 5.56 -5.94 12.48
C GLU A 85 5.29 -7.00 13.53
N GLU A 86 4.21 -6.87 14.33
CA GLU A 86 3.83 -7.90 15.31
C GLU A 86 3.39 -9.22 14.62
N ALA A 87 2.62 -9.14 13.53
CA ALA A 87 2.21 -10.31 12.76
C ALA A 87 3.41 -11.03 12.12
N PHE A 88 4.37 -10.28 11.56
CA PHE A 88 5.64 -10.83 11.09
C PHE A 88 6.47 -11.42 12.24
N CYS A 89 6.55 -10.75 13.40
CA CYS A 89 7.27 -11.25 14.57
C CYS A 89 6.71 -12.58 15.07
N LYS A 90 5.37 -12.74 15.11
CA LYS A 90 4.70 -14.00 15.47
C LYS A 90 4.96 -15.12 14.45
N PHE A 91 5.07 -14.78 13.17
CA PHE A 91 5.38 -15.73 12.09
C PHE A 91 6.85 -16.18 12.13
N VAL A 92 7.80 -15.24 12.01
CA VAL A 92 9.24 -15.51 11.89
C VAL A 92 9.83 -15.96 13.24
N GLY A 93 9.33 -15.42 14.35
CA GLY A 93 9.84 -15.66 15.70
C GLY A 93 10.84 -14.62 16.20
N GLN A 94 11.08 -13.54 15.45
CA GLN A 94 11.98 -12.45 15.80
C GLN A 94 11.42 -11.09 15.34
N PRO A 95 11.79 -9.96 15.96
CA PRO A 95 11.39 -8.64 15.50
C PRO A 95 11.84 -8.37 14.05
N VAL A 96 11.01 -7.67 13.29
CA VAL A 96 11.33 -7.15 11.95
C VAL A 96 11.05 -5.66 11.89
N SER A 97 11.58 -4.96 10.88
CA SER A 97 11.18 -3.60 10.56
C SER A 97 10.43 -3.55 9.23
N VAL A 98 9.30 -2.86 9.20
CA VAL A 98 8.45 -2.71 8.00
C VAL A 98 8.44 -1.26 7.53
N ILE A 99 8.80 -1.03 6.26
CA ILE A 99 8.92 0.32 5.68
C ILE A 99 7.93 0.50 4.53
N CYS A 100 6.89 1.32 4.76
CA CYS A 100 5.86 1.66 3.77
C CYS A 100 6.37 2.58 2.64
N SER A 101 5.73 2.48 1.48
CA SER A 101 5.91 3.35 0.33
C SER A 101 5.24 4.70 0.52
N SER A 102 4.06 4.73 1.16
CA SER A 102 3.36 5.94 1.58
C SER A 102 2.96 5.87 3.05
N ARG A 103 2.91 7.05 3.69
CA ARG A 103 2.29 7.22 5.02
C ARG A 103 0.83 7.61 4.82
N THR A 104 -0.03 7.16 5.71
CA THR A 104 -1.43 7.61 5.80
C THR A 104 -1.73 8.12 7.21
N ASP A 105 -2.55 9.16 7.27
CA ASP A 105 -3.00 9.78 8.52
C ASP A 105 -4.02 8.87 9.23
N ALA A 106 -4.33 9.16 10.50
CA ALA A 106 -5.39 8.45 11.22
C ALA A 106 -6.73 8.52 10.48
N GLY A 107 -7.45 7.41 10.41
CA GLY A 107 -8.71 7.30 9.68
C GLY A 107 -8.59 7.06 8.17
N VAL A 108 -7.40 7.22 7.55
CA VAL A 108 -7.22 7.07 6.11
C VAL A 108 -7.02 5.61 5.72
N HIS A 109 -7.97 5.05 4.97
CA HIS A 109 -7.94 3.69 4.42
C HIS A 109 -6.85 3.49 3.35
N ALA A 110 -6.53 2.23 3.05
CA ALA A 110 -5.79 1.89 1.83
C ALA A 110 -6.37 0.66 1.14
N LEU A 111 -6.55 0.75 -0.19
CA LEU A 111 -6.87 -0.37 -1.07
C LEU A 111 -5.62 -1.17 -1.47
N SER A 112 -4.47 -0.48 -1.57
CA SER A 112 -3.16 -1.07 -1.78
C SER A 112 -2.08 -0.07 -1.36
N ASN A 113 -1.58 -0.19 -0.12
CA ASN A 113 -0.31 0.42 0.27
C ASN A 113 0.79 -0.65 0.13
N VAL A 114 2.02 -0.25 -0.20
CA VAL A 114 3.11 -1.20 -0.45
C VAL A 114 4.19 -1.00 0.59
N CYS A 115 4.65 -2.07 1.21
CA CYS A 115 5.71 -2.09 2.21
C CYS A 115 6.88 -2.95 1.71
N HIS A 116 8.05 -2.77 2.31
CA HIS A 116 9.07 -3.80 2.28
C HIS A 116 9.50 -4.20 3.69
N VAL A 117 9.94 -5.46 3.81
CA VAL A 117 10.41 -6.08 5.05
C VAL A 117 11.56 -7.02 4.72
N ASP A 118 12.56 -7.04 5.59
CA ASP A 118 13.69 -7.98 5.53
C ASP A 118 13.46 -9.12 6.51
N ILE A 119 13.61 -10.36 6.04
CA ILE A 119 13.40 -11.56 6.85
C ILE A 119 14.59 -12.50 6.69
N GLU A 120 15.25 -12.79 7.80
CA GLU A 120 16.12 -13.95 7.97
C GLU A 120 15.29 -15.10 8.54
N ARG A 121 15.41 -16.30 7.97
CA ARG A 121 14.65 -17.46 8.43
C ARG A 121 15.53 -18.36 9.29
N ILE A 122 15.42 -18.24 10.61
CA ILE A 122 16.21 -19.05 11.54
C ILE A 122 15.48 -20.36 11.88
N SER A 123 16.23 -21.47 11.94
CA SER A 123 15.74 -22.78 12.32
C SER A 123 15.37 -22.85 13.80
N LYS A 124 14.10 -23.15 14.09
CA LYS A 124 13.61 -23.38 15.47
C LYS A 124 14.13 -24.69 16.09
N ARG A 125 14.69 -25.61 15.28
CA ARG A 125 15.24 -26.89 15.74
C ARG A 125 16.75 -26.85 15.98
N LYS A 126 17.47 -25.99 15.25
CA LYS A 126 18.91 -25.75 15.42
C LYS A 126 19.17 -24.24 15.47
N PRO A 127 19.19 -23.61 16.67
CA PRO A 127 19.49 -22.19 16.79
C PRO A 127 20.80 -21.83 16.08
N GLY A 128 20.78 -20.79 15.24
CA GLY A 128 21.92 -20.37 14.41
C GLY A 128 21.96 -20.96 12.99
N GLU A 129 21.20 -22.02 12.69
CA GLU A 129 21.01 -22.51 11.31
C GLU A 129 20.06 -21.56 10.56
N VAL A 130 20.57 -20.85 9.54
CA VAL A 130 19.76 -20.06 8.62
C VAL A 130 19.21 -20.97 7.52
N LEU A 131 17.90 -20.94 7.33
CA LEU A 131 17.18 -21.75 6.35
C LEU A 131 16.91 -20.96 5.06
N PRO A 132 16.67 -21.64 3.93
CA PRO A 132 16.26 -20.99 2.69
C PRO A 132 15.02 -20.08 2.88
N PRO A 133 14.93 -18.93 2.17
CA PRO A 133 13.80 -18.01 2.26
C PRO A 133 12.42 -18.67 2.17
N HIS A 134 11.41 -18.00 2.72
CA HIS A 134 10.03 -18.47 2.60
C HIS A 134 9.47 -18.12 1.21
N GLU A 135 8.77 -19.06 0.60
CA GLU A 135 7.98 -18.77 -0.59
C GLU A 135 6.98 -17.61 -0.32
N PRO A 136 6.82 -16.64 -1.22
CA PRO A 136 5.95 -15.48 -0.98
C PRO A 136 4.51 -15.82 -0.60
N VAL A 137 3.97 -16.93 -1.14
CA VAL A 137 2.63 -17.44 -0.79
C VAL A 137 2.54 -17.92 0.66
N VAL A 138 3.64 -18.46 1.22
CA VAL A 138 3.75 -18.88 2.63
C VAL A 138 3.79 -17.66 3.53
N VAL A 139 4.59 -16.65 3.17
CA VAL A 139 4.65 -15.37 3.89
C VAL A 139 3.26 -14.73 3.95
N ARG A 140 2.57 -14.58 2.81
CA ARG A 140 1.21 -14.03 2.74
C ARG A 140 0.24 -14.78 3.65
N ARG A 141 0.19 -16.13 3.53
CA ARG A 141 -0.72 -16.97 4.32
C ARG A 141 -0.45 -16.88 5.82
N ALA A 142 0.81 -16.96 6.23
CA ALA A 142 1.18 -16.97 7.65
C ALA A 142 0.95 -15.61 8.31
N VAL A 143 1.30 -14.51 7.65
CA VAL A 143 1.05 -13.15 8.17
C VAL A 143 -0.45 -12.88 8.26
N ASN A 144 -1.23 -13.23 7.23
CA ASN A 144 -2.69 -13.08 7.26
C ASN A 144 -3.37 -13.88 8.38
N HIS A 145 -2.89 -15.07 8.71
CA HIS A 145 -3.39 -15.84 9.86
C HIS A 145 -3.25 -15.07 11.19
N PHE A 146 -2.15 -14.34 11.38
CA PHE A 146 -1.97 -13.52 12.58
C PHE A 146 -2.75 -12.20 12.52
N LEU A 147 -2.88 -11.58 11.34
CA LEU A 147 -3.68 -10.37 11.16
C LEU A 147 -5.19 -10.61 11.36
N GLN A 148 -5.72 -11.73 10.89
CA GLN A 148 -7.12 -12.14 11.11
C GLN A 148 -7.43 -12.36 12.60
N LYS A 149 -6.46 -12.88 13.37
CA LYS A 149 -6.57 -12.98 14.84
C LYS A 149 -6.51 -11.61 15.54
N GLN A 150 -6.07 -10.56 14.85
CA GLN A 150 -6.04 -9.17 15.32
C GLN A 150 -7.12 -8.33 14.62
N ASN A 151 -8.36 -8.82 14.72
CA ASN A 151 -9.60 -8.22 14.19
C ASN A 151 -9.77 -8.24 12.66
N GLY A 152 -8.70 -8.44 11.88
CA GLY A 152 -8.79 -8.48 10.41
C GLY A 152 -8.93 -7.12 9.72
N ASP A 153 -8.69 -6.01 10.42
CA ASP A 153 -8.76 -4.64 9.87
C ASP A 153 -7.65 -4.31 8.84
N LEU A 154 -6.67 -5.20 8.69
CA LEU A 154 -5.47 -5.10 7.86
C LEU A 154 -5.16 -6.48 7.28
N MET A 155 -4.90 -6.55 5.97
CA MET A 155 -4.59 -7.80 5.26
C MET A 155 -3.45 -7.62 4.26
N VAL A 156 -2.65 -8.67 4.05
CA VAL A 156 -1.66 -8.78 2.98
C VAL A 156 -2.32 -9.38 1.74
N ILE A 157 -2.32 -8.63 0.64
CA ILE A 157 -2.97 -9.03 -0.62
C ILE A 157 -1.98 -9.69 -1.60
N ASP A 158 -0.75 -9.19 -1.70
CA ASP A 158 0.32 -9.74 -2.55
C ASP A 158 1.69 -9.69 -1.85
N VAL A 159 2.59 -10.62 -2.18
CA VAL A 159 3.96 -10.68 -1.66
C VAL A 159 4.91 -11.11 -2.78
N ARG A 160 6.08 -10.48 -2.91
CA ARG A 160 7.12 -10.84 -3.89
C ARG A 160 8.51 -10.73 -3.30
N CYS A 161 9.42 -11.61 -3.69
CA CYS A 161 10.86 -11.43 -3.43
C CYS A 161 11.39 -10.28 -4.29
N VAL A 162 12.24 -9.42 -3.72
CA VAL A 162 12.89 -8.30 -4.44
C VAL A 162 14.39 -8.20 -4.13
N PRO A 163 15.18 -7.46 -4.93
CA PRO A 163 16.56 -7.09 -4.61
C PRO A 163 16.71 -6.39 -3.25
N SER A 164 17.88 -6.50 -2.63
CA SER A 164 18.17 -5.96 -1.29
C SER A 164 18.35 -4.44 -1.28
N ASP A 165 18.59 -3.82 -2.43
CA ASP A 165 18.58 -2.37 -2.62
C ASP A 165 17.15 -1.81 -2.86
N PHE A 166 16.16 -2.68 -3.08
CA PHE A 166 14.79 -2.23 -3.35
C PHE A 166 14.19 -1.55 -2.11
N HIS A 167 13.82 -0.27 -2.23
CA HIS A 167 13.22 0.49 -1.14
C HIS A 167 11.84 1.03 -1.54
N ALA A 168 10.78 0.50 -0.92
CA ALA A 168 9.37 0.76 -1.29
C ALA A 168 9.02 2.26 -1.45
N ARG A 169 9.54 3.14 -0.58
CA ARG A 169 9.30 4.59 -0.68
C ARG A 169 9.97 5.27 -1.88
N TYR A 170 11.19 4.86 -2.23
CA TYR A 170 12.06 5.58 -3.17
C TYR A 170 11.96 5.02 -4.59
N LYS A 171 11.72 3.71 -4.74
CA LYS A 171 11.43 3.07 -6.04
C LYS A 171 9.97 3.28 -6.49
N ALA A 172 9.07 3.75 -5.61
CA ALA A 172 7.70 4.12 -6.01
C ALA A 172 7.72 5.22 -7.08
N GLN A 173 7.06 4.95 -8.20
CA GLN A 173 6.95 5.87 -9.34
C GLN A 173 5.88 6.93 -9.08
N GLU A 174 4.69 6.48 -8.68
CA GLU A 174 3.50 7.29 -8.38
C GLU A 174 2.74 6.77 -7.15
N ARG A 175 1.77 7.56 -6.69
CA ARG A 175 0.82 7.27 -5.62
C ARG A 175 -0.55 7.80 -6.07
N THR A 176 -1.60 7.00 -5.92
CA THR A 176 -2.97 7.36 -6.31
C THR A 176 -3.87 7.36 -5.09
N TYR A 177 -4.62 8.43 -4.90
CA TYR A 177 -5.61 8.60 -3.83
C TYR A 177 -6.99 8.74 -4.45
N PHE A 178 -7.97 8.07 -3.84
CA PHE A 178 -9.38 8.21 -4.15
C PHE A 178 -10.11 8.85 -2.99
N TYR A 179 -10.91 9.87 -3.25
CA TYR A 179 -11.74 10.54 -2.26
C TYR A 179 -13.21 10.41 -2.65
N ARG A 180 -14.00 9.74 -1.83
CA ARG A 180 -15.44 9.52 -2.08
C ARG A 180 -16.25 10.62 -1.41
N LEU A 181 -17.05 11.34 -2.20
CA LEU A 181 -18.03 12.30 -1.73
C LEU A 181 -19.43 11.77 -2.05
N LEU A 182 -20.36 11.94 -1.12
CA LEU A 182 -21.78 11.63 -1.31
C LEU A 182 -22.56 12.92 -1.15
N SER A 183 -23.05 13.46 -2.27
CA SER A 183 -23.77 14.73 -2.37
C SER A 183 -25.27 14.51 -2.31
N GLY A 184 -25.98 15.28 -1.48
CA GLY A 184 -27.45 15.25 -1.39
C GLY A 184 -28.00 15.47 0.02
N SER A 185 -29.19 16.05 0.09
CA SER A 185 -29.82 16.59 1.31
C SER A 185 -30.25 15.57 2.35
N GLU A 186 -30.46 14.30 1.96
CA GLU A 186 -30.80 13.24 2.91
C GLU A 186 -29.63 12.96 3.88
N PRO A 187 -29.89 12.47 5.10
CA PRO A 187 -28.83 11.97 5.98
C PRO A 187 -27.95 10.91 5.30
N LEU A 188 -26.66 10.81 5.65
CA LEU A 188 -25.79 9.75 5.12
C LEU A 188 -26.35 8.34 5.42
N SER A 189 -26.08 7.36 4.56
CA SER A 189 -26.45 5.97 4.83
C SER A 189 -25.61 5.42 5.99
N THR A 190 -26.23 4.71 6.93
CA THR A 190 -25.51 4.01 8.01
C THR A 190 -24.44 3.06 7.46
N LEU A 191 -24.66 2.49 6.26
CA LEU A 191 -23.65 1.70 5.59
C LEU A 191 -22.44 2.55 5.21
N GLU A 192 -22.63 3.73 4.64
CA GLU A 192 -21.55 4.61 4.13
C GLU A 192 -20.77 5.37 5.21
N LYS A 193 -21.14 5.18 6.48
CA LYS A 193 -20.38 5.68 7.63
C LYS A 193 -18.90 5.32 7.49
N ASP A 194 -18.03 6.29 7.77
CA ASP A 194 -16.57 6.15 7.74
C ASP A 194 -15.96 5.81 6.36
N ARG A 195 -16.75 5.70 5.28
CA ARG A 195 -16.30 5.35 3.91
C ARG A 195 -16.40 6.47 2.87
N ALA A 196 -17.02 7.60 3.20
CA ALA A 196 -17.19 8.75 2.32
C ALA A 196 -17.44 10.03 3.13
N TRP A 197 -17.16 11.18 2.51
CA TRP A 197 -17.58 12.47 3.04
C TRP A 197 -19.01 12.79 2.56
N HIS A 198 -19.95 12.92 3.49
CA HIS A 198 -21.29 13.44 3.20
C HIS A 198 -21.23 14.95 2.98
N VAL A 199 -21.77 15.39 1.85
CA VAL A 199 -21.95 16.80 1.48
C VAL A 199 -23.46 17.03 1.30
N PRO A 200 -24.15 17.71 2.23
CA PRO A 200 -25.59 17.95 2.12
C PRO A 200 -25.99 18.75 0.88
N GLU A 201 -25.08 19.59 0.37
CA GLU A 201 -25.29 20.43 -0.81
C GLU A 201 -25.18 19.63 -2.12
N GLU A 202 -25.94 20.05 -3.14
CA GLU A 202 -25.73 19.60 -4.52
C GLU A 202 -24.43 20.14 -5.09
N LEU A 203 -23.65 19.28 -5.74
CA LEU A 203 -22.35 19.63 -6.31
C LEU A 203 -22.41 19.79 -7.84
N ASN A 204 -21.97 20.96 -8.33
CA ASN A 204 -21.79 21.28 -9.73
C ASN A 204 -20.56 20.54 -10.30
N LEU A 205 -20.79 19.30 -10.77
CA LEU A 205 -19.73 18.43 -11.31
C LEU A 205 -18.93 19.09 -12.46
N PRO A 206 -19.54 19.72 -13.49
CA PRO A 206 -18.79 20.44 -14.52
C PRO A 206 -17.82 21.51 -13.97
N ALA A 207 -18.25 22.30 -12.99
CA ALA A 207 -17.37 23.32 -12.38
C ALA A 207 -16.21 22.67 -11.61
N MET A 208 -16.46 21.57 -10.88
CA MET A 208 -15.39 20.83 -10.22
C MET A 208 -14.40 20.22 -11.24
N GLN A 209 -14.88 19.74 -12.38
CA GLN A 209 -14.05 19.19 -13.46
C GLN A 209 -13.16 20.25 -14.12
N GLU A 210 -13.67 21.48 -14.28
CA GLU A 210 -12.84 22.60 -14.76
C GLU A 210 -11.76 22.96 -13.72
N ALA A 211 -12.10 23.00 -12.43
CA ALA A 211 -11.13 23.29 -11.37
C ALA A 211 -10.02 22.23 -11.30
N CYS A 212 -10.34 20.96 -11.59
CA CYS A 212 -9.34 19.91 -11.73
C CYS A 212 -8.32 20.21 -12.84
N ARG A 213 -8.74 20.74 -14.00
CA ARG A 213 -7.85 21.07 -15.13
C ARG A 213 -6.79 22.11 -14.75
N VAL A 214 -7.20 23.14 -14.02
CA VAL A 214 -6.30 24.22 -13.55
C VAL A 214 -5.26 23.71 -12.54
N LEU A 215 -5.62 22.73 -11.71
CA LEU A 215 -4.77 22.22 -10.63
C LEU A 215 -3.78 21.12 -11.05
N VAL A 216 -4.00 20.48 -12.20
CA VAL A 216 -3.07 19.50 -12.80
C VAL A 216 -1.80 20.20 -13.28
N GLY A 217 -0.66 19.51 -13.22
CA GLY A 217 0.63 20.02 -13.69
C GLY A 217 1.61 20.39 -12.58
N HIS A 218 2.60 21.22 -12.92
CA HIS A 218 3.76 21.53 -12.08
C HIS A 218 3.62 22.90 -11.41
N HIS A 219 3.30 22.91 -10.11
CA HIS A 219 2.91 24.13 -9.39
C HIS A 219 3.58 24.24 -8.02
N ASP A 220 3.62 25.45 -7.47
CA ASP A 220 3.84 25.66 -6.03
C ASP A 220 2.54 25.37 -5.28
N PHE A 221 2.50 24.24 -4.55
CA PHE A 221 1.35 23.83 -3.77
C PHE A 221 1.37 24.35 -2.32
N SER A 222 1.97 25.51 -2.05
CA SER A 222 2.03 26.10 -0.69
C SER A 222 0.65 26.30 -0.05
N SER A 223 -0.35 26.75 -0.82
CA SER A 223 -1.75 26.87 -0.36
C SER A 223 -2.40 25.53 -0.02
N PHE A 224 -1.81 24.42 -0.48
CA PHE A 224 -2.24 23.04 -0.23
C PHE A 224 -1.27 22.29 0.70
N ARG A 225 -0.54 23.03 1.56
CA ARG A 225 0.44 22.47 2.51
C ARG A 225 0.02 22.76 3.94
N ALA A 226 -0.41 21.73 4.67
CA ALA A 226 -0.75 21.90 6.09
C ALA A 226 0.48 22.20 6.98
N ALA A 227 0.22 22.84 8.12
CA ALA A 227 1.22 23.06 9.17
C ALA A 227 1.87 21.73 9.60
N GLY A 228 3.17 21.78 9.94
CA GLY A 228 3.96 20.58 10.26
C GLY A 228 4.49 19.81 9.04
N CYS A 229 4.23 20.26 7.80
CA CYS A 229 4.79 19.60 6.62
C CYS A 229 6.32 19.73 6.55
N GLN A 230 7.04 18.61 6.72
CA GLN A 230 8.51 18.53 6.69
C GLN A 230 9.12 18.52 5.27
N ALA A 231 8.35 18.85 4.23
CA ALA A 231 8.83 18.85 2.86
C ALA A 231 9.69 20.10 2.56
N LYS A 232 10.93 19.88 2.10
CA LYS A 232 11.91 20.94 1.77
C LYS A 232 11.42 21.96 0.73
N SER A 233 10.54 21.53 -0.18
CA SER A 233 9.93 22.38 -1.21
C SER A 233 8.44 22.07 -1.33
N PRO A 234 7.57 23.09 -1.53
CA PRO A 234 6.15 22.93 -1.84
C PRO A 234 5.89 22.61 -3.32
N ILE A 235 6.89 22.73 -4.19
CA ILE A 235 6.74 22.50 -5.63
C ILE A 235 6.48 21.02 -5.89
N ARG A 236 5.38 20.69 -6.59
CA ARG A 236 5.04 19.32 -7.00
C ARG A 236 4.49 19.29 -8.42
N THR A 237 4.58 18.11 -9.04
CA THR A 237 3.81 17.77 -10.23
C THR A 237 2.62 16.92 -9.80
N LEU A 238 1.40 17.35 -10.14
CA LEU A 238 0.18 16.58 -10.01
C LEU A 238 -0.12 15.96 -11.37
N ASP A 239 0.13 14.66 -11.50
CA ASP A 239 0.04 13.90 -12.75
C ASP A 239 -1.42 13.63 -13.16
N GLU A 240 -2.33 13.62 -12.18
CA GLU A 240 -3.78 13.58 -12.38
C GLU A 240 -4.52 14.26 -11.22
N LEU A 241 -5.53 15.03 -11.57
CA LEU A 241 -6.66 15.34 -10.70
C LEU A 241 -7.92 15.22 -11.55
N SER A 242 -8.84 14.35 -11.16
CA SER A 242 -10.08 14.12 -11.90
C SER A 242 -11.25 13.96 -10.91
N VAL A 243 -12.46 14.29 -11.34
CA VAL A 243 -13.67 14.04 -10.57
C VAL A 243 -14.76 13.52 -11.48
N VAL A 244 -15.36 12.39 -11.09
CA VAL A 244 -16.36 11.67 -11.86
C VAL A 244 -17.51 11.24 -10.95
N GLU A 245 -18.71 11.21 -11.51
CA GLU A 245 -19.87 10.59 -10.87
C GLU A 245 -19.86 9.09 -11.15
N VAL A 246 -20.06 8.29 -10.10
CA VAL A 246 -20.01 6.82 -10.14
C VAL A 246 -21.26 6.22 -9.52
N ILE A 247 -21.53 4.96 -9.84
CA ILE A 247 -22.57 4.18 -9.15
C ILE A 247 -22.11 3.90 -7.71
N GLN A 248 -23.00 4.07 -6.73
CA GLN A 248 -22.72 3.73 -5.34
C GLN A 248 -22.37 2.25 -5.20
N SER A 249 -21.31 1.92 -4.45
CA SER A 249 -20.96 0.55 -4.07
C SER A 249 -21.04 0.40 -2.54
N PRO A 250 -21.71 -0.64 -2.00
CA PRO A 250 -22.42 -1.72 -2.73
C PRO A 250 -23.67 -1.22 -3.45
N TYR A 251 -23.83 -1.61 -4.73
CA TYR A 251 -24.98 -1.22 -5.54
C TYR A 251 -26.17 -2.16 -5.30
N PHE A 252 -27.21 -1.64 -4.65
CA PHE A 252 -28.49 -2.32 -4.51
C PHE A 252 -29.53 -1.58 -5.39
N PRO A 253 -29.87 -2.09 -6.58
CA PRO A 253 -30.85 -1.44 -7.46
C PRO A 253 -32.23 -1.45 -6.80
N SER A 254 -32.85 -0.28 -6.67
CA SER A 254 -34.21 -0.15 -6.16
C SER A 254 -35.22 -0.78 -7.11
N VAL A 255 -36.45 -0.97 -6.63
CA VAL A 255 -37.58 -1.38 -7.48
C VAL A 255 -37.72 -0.45 -8.69
N MET A 256 -37.55 0.86 -8.51
CA MET A 256 -37.67 1.86 -9.58
C MET A 256 -36.52 1.77 -10.58
N ASP A 257 -35.30 1.43 -10.15
CA ASP A 257 -34.17 1.24 -11.07
C ASP A 257 -34.36 -0.03 -11.92
N ARG A 258 -34.89 -1.10 -11.31
CA ARG A 258 -35.24 -2.34 -12.02
C ARG A 258 -36.37 -2.12 -13.02
N GLU A 259 -37.44 -1.44 -12.63
CA GLU A 259 -38.55 -1.06 -13.52
C GLU A 259 -38.08 -0.22 -14.71
N ARG A 260 -37.13 0.70 -14.51
CA ARG A 260 -36.51 1.47 -15.62
C ARG A 260 -35.64 0.59 -16.51
N GLN A 261 -34.82 -0.29 -15.93
CA GLN A 261 -33.98 -1.22 -16.70
C GLN A 261 -34.82 -2.18 -17.57
N ILE A 262 -35.94 -2.67 -17.04
CA ILE A 262 -36.91 -3.50 -17.79
C ILE A 262 -37.49 -2.70 -18.95
N LYS A 263 -38.00 -1.48 -18.71
CA LYS A 263 -38.55 -0.62 -19.77
C LYS A 263 -37.54 -0.31 -20.88
N VAL A 264 -36.30 0.02 -20.52
CA VAL A 264 -35.23 0.26 -21.51
C VAL A 264 -34.89 -1.02 -22.31
N ALA A 265 -34.98 -2.20 -21.70
CA ALA A 265 -34.80 -3.46 -22.40
C ALA A 265 -35.97 -3.77 -23.35
N ASP A 266 -37.22 -3.53 -22.93
CA ASP A 266 -38.42 -3.70 -23.77
C ASP A 266 -38.41 -2.72 -24.96
N ASP A 267 -38.04 -1.45 -24.74
CA ASP A 267 -37.88 -0.44 -25.80
C ASP A 267 -36.80 -0.84 -26.83
N LEU A 268 -35.73 -1.52 -26.38
CA LEU A 268 -34.69 -2.08 -27.26
C LEU A 268 -35.16 -3.35 -28.00
N HIS A 269 -36.04 -4.15 -27.39
CA HIS A 269 -36.60 -5.36 -28.02
C HIS A 269 -37.76 -5.05 -29.00
N GLY A 270 -38.33 -3.84 -28.95
CA GLY A 270 -39.28 -3.35 -29.95
C GLY A 270 -38.68 -3.07 -31.34
N CYS A 271 -37.35 -2.96 -31.48
CA CYS A 271 -36.67 -2.77 -32.76
C CYS A 271 -36.04 -4.07 -33.28
N GLY A 272 -36.82 -4.88 -34.00
CA GLY A 272 -36.33 -6.11 -34.60
C GLY A 272 -35.48 -5.89 -35.86
N SER A 273 -34.17 -6.12 -35.79
CA SER A 273 -33.47 -7.19 -36.54
C SER A 273 -31.94 -6.99 -36.68
N ASN A 274 -31.21 -8.08 -36.44
CA ASN A 274 -29.85 -8.41 -36.93
C ASN A 274 -28.72 -7.38 -36.79
N ALA A 275 -28.07 -7.36 -35.61
CA ALA A 275 -26.61 -7.19 -35.50
C ALA A 275 -26.11 -7.87 -34.21
N GLU A 276 -24.93 -8.49 -34.24
CA GLU A 276 -24.24 -8.99 -33.04
C GLU A 276 -23.76 -7.81 -32.18
N ALA A 277 -24.59 -7.38 -31.22
CA ALA A 277 -24.27 -6.27 -30.34
C ALA A 277 -23.46 -6.75 -29.12
N VAL A 278 -22.13 -6.57 -29.19
CA VAL A 278 -21.23 -6.66 -28.03
C VAL A 278 -21.72 -5.69 -26.94
N ILE A 279 -21.98 -6.21 -25.73
CA ILE A 279 -22.39 -5.41 -24.57
C ILE A 279 -21.24 -4.44 -24.19
N PRO A 280 -21.40 -3.12 -24.33
CA PRO A 280 -20.41 -2.18 -23.84
C PRO A 280 -20.69 -1.92 -22.36
N VAL A 281 -19.82 -2.39 -21.48
CA VAL A 281 -19.81 -2.00 -20.05
C VAL A 281 -19.19 -0.60 -19.91
N SER A 282 -19.78 0.38 -20.60
CA SER A 282 -19.43 1.80 -20.53
C SER A 282 -20.50 2.69 -21.16
N SER A 283 -21.55 3.00 -20.40
CA SER A 283 -22.48 4.10 -20.72
C SER A 283 -22.79 4.92 -19.47
N SER A 284 -21.79 5.66 -18.99
CA SER A 284 -21.97 6.79 -18.06
C SER A 284 -22.59 8.03 -18.72
N ALA A 285 -23.22 7.86 -19.89
CA ALA A 285 -23.88 8.90 -20.66
C ALA A 285 -25.40 8.72 -20.53
N ARG A 286 -26.10 9.82 -20.20
CA ARG A 286 -27.55 9.90 -19.88
C ARG A 286 -27.97 9.40 -18.49
N ILE A 287 -27.26 9.83 -17.44
CA ILE A 287 -27.97 10.24 -16.20
C ILE A 287 -28.36 11.72 -16.39
N ASP A 288 -29.28 11.96 -17.32
CA ASP A 288 -29.80 13.30 -17.58
C ASP A 288 -30.72 13.76 -16.45
N LYS A 289 -30.68 15.07 -16.20
CA LYS A 289 -31.34 15.81 -15.11
C LYS A 289 -32.81 15.40 -14.87
N VAL A 290 -33.04 14.36 -14.08
CA VAL A 290 -34.30 14.21 -13.35
C VAL A 290 -34.22 15.12 -12.14
N ARG A 291 -34.74 16.35 -12.29
CA ARG A 291 -35.20 17.15 -11.12
C ARG A 291 -36.00 16.19 -10.24
N ALA A 292 -35.58 16.00 -8.99
CA ALA A 292 -36.34 15.23 -8.04
C ALA A 292 -37.74 15.85 -7.93
N SER A 293 -38.76 15.20 -8.50
CA SER A 293 -40.14 15.56 -8.23
C SER A 293 -40.34 15.43 -6.73
N ASN A 294 -40.99 16.43 -6.13
CA ASN A 294 -41.19 16.46 -4.68
C ASN A 294 -42.29 15.48 -4.21
N GLU A 295 -42.62 14.51 -5.06
CA GLU A 295 -43.48 13.38 -4.72
C GLU A 295 -42.83 12.53 -3.62
N GLY A 296 -43.66 12.03 -2.72
CA GLY A 296 -43.23 11.26 -1.57
C GLY A 296 -42.42 10.04 -2.00
N VAL A 297 -41.19 9.95 -1.51
CA VAL A 297 -40.36 8.76 -1.64
C VAL A 297 -41.03 7.66 -0.83
N GLY A 298 -41.76 6.78 -1.51
CA GLY A 298 -42.68 5.83 -0.87
C GLY A 298 -42.04 4.95 0.20
N PHE A 299 -42.85 4.38 1.09
CA PHE A 299 -42.39 3.64 2.27
C PHE A 299 -41.20 2.70 2.00
N GLY A 300 -40.15 2.82 2.82
CA GLY A 300 -38.92 2.03 2.72
C GLY A 300 -37.95 2.45 1.61
N LYS A 301 -38.31 3.40 0.74
CA LYS A 301 -37.38 3.97 -0.26
C LYS A 301 -36.58 5.13 0.36
N ARG A 302 -35.41 5.40 -0.22
CA ARG A 302 -34.51 6.51 0.15
C ARG A 302 -34.13 7.29 -1.11
N ARG A 303 -33.93 8.61 -1.04
CA ARG A 303 -33.28 9.33 -2.13
C ARG A 303 -31.80 8.92 -2.18
N TYR A 304 -31.28 8.75 -3.39
CA TYR A 304 -29.88 8.43 -3.61
C TYR A 304 -29.03 9.69 -3.51
N HIS A 305 -27.93 9.62 -2.76
CA HIS A 305 -26.84 10.59 -2.87
C HIS A 305 -26.10 10.40 -4.20
N ARG A 306 -25.73 11.50 -4.85
CA ARG A 306 -24.80 11.48 -5.98
C ARG A 306 -23.42 11.10 -5.47
N CYS A 307 -22.82 10.05 -6.01
CA CYS A 307 -21.53 9.54 -5.56
C CYS A 307 -20.44 10.07 -6.48
N LEU A 308 -19.66 11.04 -5.99
CA LEU A 308 -18.53 11.60 -6.73
C LEU A 308 -17.23 10.99 -6.20
N VAL A 309 -16.34 10.59 -7.11
CA VAL A 309 -14.98 10.16 -6.76
C VAL A 309 -14.01 11.17 -7.33
N VAL A 310 -13.20 11.77 -6.44
CA VAL A 310 -12.00 12.52 -6.84
C VAL A 310 -10.83 11.55 -6.88
N THR A 311 -10.14 11.46 -8.01
CA THR A 311 -8.87 10.75 -8.14
C THR A 311 -7.75 11.78 -8.16
N ALA A 312 -6.72 11.58 -7.34
CA ALA A 312 -5.51 12.39 -7.33
C ALA A 312 -4.29 11.48 -7.46
N ARG A 313 -3.48 11.66 -8.51
CA ARG A 313 -2.29 10.85 -8.79
C ARG A 313 -1.07 11.75 -8.93
N ALA A 314 -0.01 11.42 -8.21
CA ALA A 314 1.25 12.15 -8.30
C ALA A 314 2.43 11.25 -7.91
N ARG A 315 3.64 11.58 -8.37
CA ARG A 315 4.88 11.04 -7.79
C ARG A 315 4.91 11.17 -6.26
N ALA A 316 4.55 12.33 -5.70
CA ALA A 316 4.51 12.56 -4.26
C ALA A 316 3.62 13.75 -3.87
N PHE A 317 3.00 13.68 -2.70
CA PHE A 317 2.15 14.72 -2.15
C PHE A 317 2.79 15.43 -0.94
N LEU A 318 2.33 16.64 -0.63
CA LEU A 318 2.57 17.36 0.61
C LEU A 318 1.61 16.87 1.71
N TYR A 319 1.89 17.25 2.96
CA TYR A 319 1.04 16.90 4.10
C TYR A 319 -0.36 17.54 3.95
N HIS A 320 -1.40 16.71 4.05
CA HIS A 320 -2.81 17.02 3.76
C HIS A 320 -3.15 17.51 2.34
N GLN A 321 -2.22 17.50 1.36
CA GLN A 321 -2.45 18.11 0.04
C GLN A 321 -3.74 17.61 -0.65
N VAL A 322 -3.96 16.29 -0.69
CA VAL A 322 -5.17 15.70 -1.30
C VAL A 322 -6.45 16.16 -0.59
N ARG A 323 -6.44 16.25 0.75
CA ARG A 323 -7.60 16.71 1.53
C ARG A 323 -7.92 18.18 1.23
N LEU A 324 -6.90 19.01 1.07
CA LEU A 324 -7.04 20.43 0.75
C LEU A 324 -7.50 20.65 -0.69
N LEU A 325 -6.97 19.89 -1.65
CA LEU A 325 -7.44 19.86 -3.05
C LEU A 325 -8.93 19.48 -3.11
N VAL A 326 -9.35 18.42 -2.43
CA VAL A 326 -10.77 17.99 -2.38
C VAL A 326 -11.64 19.03 -1.68
N GLY A 327 -11.15 19.71 -0.65
CA GLY A 327 -11.85 20.83 -0.01
C GLY A 327 -12.10 22.00 -0.96
N VAL A 328 -11.11 22.36 -1.78
CA VAL A 328 -11.24 23.37 -2.85
C VAL A 328 -12.23 22.91 -3.92
N LEU A 329 -12.15 21.66 -4.38
CA LEU A 329 -13.13 21.12 -5.34
C LEU A 329 -14.56 21.14 -4.77
N LYS A 330 -14.75 20.81 -3.48
CA LYS A 330 -16.06 20.96 -2.81
C LYS A 330 -16.53 22.41 -2.82
N ALA A 331 -15.66 23.37 -2.51
CA ALA A 331 -16.00 24.80 -2.52
C ALA A 331 -16.39 25.30 -3.91
N VAL A 332 -15.71 24.86 -4.97
CA VAL A 332 -16.11 25.14 -6.36
C VAL A 332 -17.44 24.48 -6.71
N GLY A 333 -17.61 23.21 -6.32
CA GLY A 333 -18.85 22.46 -6.57
C GLY A 333 -20.09 23.08 -5.89
N THR A 334 -19.94 23.75 -4.74
CA THR A 334 -21.02 24.50 -4.09
C THR A 334 -21.10 25.97 -4.51
N GLY A 335 -20.27 26.44 -5.44
CA GLY A 335 -20.25 27.84 -5.90
C GLY A 335 -19.64 28.85 -4.91
N ASN A 336 -18.98 28.38 -3.84
CA ASN A 336 -18.30 29.23 -2.85
C ASN A 336 -16.93 29.73 -3.33
N LEU A 337 -16.39 29.11 -4.38
CA LEU A 337 -15.18 29.52 -5.06
C LEU A 337 -15.43 29.44 -6.57
N THR A 338 -15.05 30.48 -7.31
CA THR A 338 -15.07 30.47 -8.77
C THR A 338 -13.68 30.18 -9.33
N ILE A 339 -13.66 29.67 -10.55
CA ILE A 339 -12.46 29.64 -11.37
C ILE A 339 -12.41 30.99 -12.08
N PRO A 340 -11.27 31.70 -12.11
CA PRO A 340 -11.15 32.92 -12.89
C PRO A 340 -11.46 32.64 -14.36
N ASP A 341 -12.24 33.50 -15.00
CA ASP A 341 -12.37 33.48 -16.46
C ASP A 341 -10.98 33.67 -17.07
N GLY A 342 -10.56 32.75 -17.93
CA GLY A 342 -9.18 32.64 -18.39
C GLY A 342 -8.68 33.90 -19.10
N SER A 343 -7.53 34.42 -18.65
CA SER A 343 -6.76 35.54 -19.23
C SER A 343 -5.57 35.06 -20.04
#